data_AF-A0A2A6JGZ6-F1
#
_entry.id   AF-A0A2A6JGZ6-F1
#
_cell.length_a   1.000
_cell.length_b   1.000
_cell.length_c   1.000
_cell.angle_alpha   90.00
_cell.angle_beta   90.00
_cell.angle_gamma   90.00
#
_symmetry.space_group_name_H-M   'P 1'
#
loop_
_entity.id
_entity.type
_entity.pdbx_description
1 polymer ?
#
loop_
_entity_poly.entity_id
_entity_poly.type
_entity_poly.pdbx_seq_one_letter_code
_entity_poly.pdbx_strand_id
1 'polypeptide(L)'
;MTLDLNTLIAILAMAAATVFTRVGGLVLIRYIEVDERRRTAIEAIPPAVLMAVIAPTAFAVGWAETLACAVTAIAARRLPMLASVVVGVTTVALLRAVGL
;
A
#
# COMPACT_ATOMS: atom_id res chain seq x y z
N MET A 1 -1.15 11.42 -30.02
CA MET A 1 -1.67 10.54 -28.94
C MET A 1 -2.41 9.40 -29.61
N THR A 2 -1.69 8.43 -30.16
CA THR A 2 -2.27 7.22 -30.75
C THR A 2 -2.57 6.24 -29.62
N LEU A 3 -3.78 5.70 -29.57
CA LEU A 3 -4.13 4.64 -28.62
C LEU A 3 -3.39 3.36 -29.04
N ASP A 4 -2.42 2.95 -28.23
CA ASP A 4 -1.79 1.65 -28.39
C ASP A 4 -2.79 0.56 -27.97
N LEU A 5 -3.08 -0.35 -28.90
CA LEU A 5 -4.04 -1.43 -28.69
C LEU A 5 -3.62 -2.32 -27.51
N ASN A 6 -2.31 -2.48 -27.27
CA ASN A 6 -1.79 -3.26 -26.15
C ASN A 6 -2.09 -2.58 -24.81
N THR A 7 -1.95 -1.26 -24.73
CA THR A 7 -2.30 -0.50 -23.52
C THR A 7 -3.80 -0.57 -23.25
N LEU A 8 -4.63 -0.46 -24.28
CA LEU A 8 -6.08 -0.57 -24.13
C LEU A 8 -6.49 -1.95 -23.59
N ILE A 9 -5.95 -3.02 -24.16
CA ILE A 9 -6.22 -4.39 -23.70
C ILE A 9 -5.73 -4.57 -22.27
N ALA A 10 -4.54 -4.07 -21.91
CA ALA A 10 -4.02 -4.16 -20.55
C ALA A 10 -4.94 -3.46 -19.52
N ILE A 11 -5.43 -2.26 -19.82
CA ILE A 11 -6.36 -1.53 -18.95
C ILE A 11 -7.66 -2.30 -18.79
N LEU A 12 -8.23 -2.83 -19.88
CA LEU A 12 -9.46 -3.62 -19.84
C LEU A 12 -9.28 -4.91 -19.02
N ALA A 13 -8.13 -5.57 -19.15
CA ALA A 13 -7.80 -6.76 -18.38
C ALA A 13 -7.68 -6.45 -16.88
N MET A 14 -6.98 -5.36 -16.50
CA MET A 14 -6.89 -4.92 -15.11
C MET A 14 -8.27 -4.55 -14.55
N ALA A 15 -9.11 -3.87 -15.33
CA ALA A 15 -10.47 -3.52 -14.95
C ALA A 15 -11.33 -4.76 -14.73
N ALA A 16 -11.27 -5.74 -15.65
CA ALA A 16 -12.00 -7.00 -15.53
C ALA A 16 -11.58 -7.77 -14.27
N ALA A 17 -10.28 -7.90 -14.01
CA ALA A 17 -9.77 -8.55 -12.79
C ALA A 17 -10.24 -7.83 -11.50
N THR A 18 -10.25 -6.50 -11.51
CA THR A 18 -10.73 -5.68 -10.38
C THR A 18 -12.22 -5.90 -10.11
N VAL A 19 -13.05 -5.86 -11.15
CA VAL A 19 -14.49 -6.10 -11.01
C VAL A 19 -14.75 -7.53 -10.55
N PHE A 20 -14.04 -8.51 -11.12
CA PHE A 20 -14.18 -9.92 -10.77
C PHE A 20 -13.87 -10.17 -9.30
N THR A 21 -12.75 -9.64 -8.80
CA THR A 21 -12.37 -9.79 -7.38
C THR A 21 -13.33 -9.05 -6.44
N ARG A 22 -13.83 -7.87 -6.83
CA ARG A 22 -14.77 -7.09 -6.02
C ARG A 22 -16.14 -7.77 -5.91
N VAL A 23 -16.71 -8.20 -7.05
CA VAL A 23 -18.00 -8.91 -7.09
C VAL A 23 -17.87 -10.29 -6.47
N GLY A 24 -16.79 -11.02 -6.80
CA GLY A 24 -16.50 -12.33 -6.25
C GLY A 24 -16.40 -12.31 -4.72
N GLY A 25 -15.70 -11.34 -4.14
CA GLY A 25 -15.62 -11.19 -2.68
C GLY A 25 -16.99 -10.92 -2.03
N LEU A 26 -17.81 -10.04 -2.63
CA LEU A 26 -19.16 -9.74 -2.14
C LEU A 26 -20.11 -10.94 -2.24
N VAL A 27 -19.96 -11.77 -3.26
CA VAL A 27 -20.75 -12.99 -3.43
C VAL A 27 -20.28 -14.06 -2.45
N LEU A 28 -18.96 -14.26 -2.33
CA LEU A 28 -18.36 -15.28 -1.47
C LEU A 28 -18.69 -15.07 0.01
N ILE A 29 -18.67 -13.82 0.49
CA ILE A 29 -18.98 -13.52 1.89
C ILE A 29 -20.45 -13.81 2.26
N ARG A 30 -21.35 -13.93 1.28
CA ARG A 30 -22.75 -14.36 1.53
C ARG A 30 -22.88 -15.85 1.80
N TYR A 31 -21.90 -16.66 1.40
CA TYR A 31 -21.93 -18.12 1.55
C TYR A 31 -21.05 -18.61 2.71
N ILE A 32 -20.31 -17.72 3.38
CA ILE A 32 -19.39 -18.06 4.46
C ILE A 32 -19.88 -17.43 5.77
N GLU A 33 -20.10 -18.26 6.78
CA GLU A 33 -20.28 -17.78 8.16
C GLU A 33 -18.94 -17.27 8.71
N VAL A 34 -18.87 -15.98 8.97
CA VAL A 34 -17.65 -15.32 9.48
C VAL A 34 -17.67 -15.38 11.01
N ASP A 35 -16.95 -16.35 11.56
CA ASP A 35 -16.63 -16.43 12.99
C ASP A 35 -15.68 -15.30 13.41
N GLU A 36 -15.65 -14.95 14.70
CA GLU A 36 -14.84 -13.86 15.26
C GLU A 36 -13.35 -13.98 14.91
N ARG A 37 -12.82 -15.22 14.90
CA ARG A 37 -11.43 -15.48 14.51
C ARG A 37 -11.17 -15.17 13.03
N ARG A 38 -12.12 -15.48 12.14
CA ARG A 38 -12.00 -15.22 10.71
C ARG A 38 -12.14 -13.73 10.41
N ARG A 39 -13.00 -13.03 11.14
CA ARG A 39 -13.18 -11.58 11.03
C ARG A 39 -11.87 -10.84 11.33
N THR A 40 -11.25 -11.17 12.46
CA THR A 40 -9.95 -10.59 12.84
C THR A 40 -8.88 -10.84 11.77
N ALA A 41 -8.85 -12.04 11.19
CA ALA A 41 -7.93 -12.36 10.11
C ALA A 41 -8.17 -11.51 8.86
N ILE A 42 -9.44 -11.33 8.45
CA ILE A 42 -9.82 -10.51 7.28
C ILE A 42 -9.46 -9.04 7.51
N GLU A 43 -9.74 -8.50 8.69
CA GLU A 43 -9.41 -7.11 9.06
C GLU A 43 -7.90 -6.84 9.07
N ALA A 44 -7.07 -7.87 9.28
CA ALA A 44 -5.61 -7.79 9.22
C ALA A 44 -5.04 -7.83 7.79
N ILE A 45 -5.80 -8.25 6.78
CA ILE A 45 -5.30 -8.39 5.40
C ILE A 45 -4.86 -7.03 4.81
N PRO A 46 -5.66 -5.95 4.85
CA PRO A 46 -5.26 -4.68 4.26
C PRO A 46 -3.94 -4.12 4.80
N PRO A 47 -3.73 -3.99 6.13
CA PRO A 47 -2.45 -3.49 6.64
C PRO A 47 -1.29 -4.45 6.34
N ALA A 48 -1.52 -5.77 6.34
CA ALA A 48 -0.48 -6.74 6.00
C ALA A 48 -0.02 -6.61 4.55
N VAL A 49 -0.94 -6.42 3.59
CA VAL A 49 -0.61 -6.22 2.17
C VAL A 49 0.16 -4.90 1.98
N LEU A 50 -0.27 -3.82 2.64
CA LEU A 50 0.46 -2.55 2.59
C LEU A 50 1.88 -2.72 3.12
N MET A 51 2.06 -3.39 4.26
CA MET A 51 3.38 -3.64 4.82
C MET A 51 4.24 -4.56 3.95
N ALA A 52 3.66 -5.56 3.28
CA ALA A 52 4.39 -6.45 2.38
C ALA A 52 4.98 -5.71 1.18
N VAL A 53 4.33 -4.65 0.71
CA VAL A 53 4.84 -3.79 -0.38
C VAL A 53 5.81 -2.73 0.16
N ILE A 54 5.53 -2.13 1.31
CA ILE A 54 6.34 -1.04 1.87
C ILE A 54 7.67 -1.55 2.43
N ALA A 55 7.67 -2.67 3.16
CA ALA A 55 8.87 -3.22 3.81
C ALA A 55 10.06 -3.41 2.85
N PRO A 56 9.93 -4.07 1.68
CA PRO A 56 11.06 -4.22 0.75
C PRO A 56 11.53 -2.85 0.24
N THR A 57 10.63 -1.92 -0.06
CA THR A 57 11.04 -0.57 -0.51
C THR A 57 11.77 0.22 0.58
N ALA A 58 11.43 0.00 1.84
CA ALA A 58 12.11 0.64 2.97
C ALA A 58 13.56 0.16 3.13
N PHE A 59 13.87 -1.11 2.81
CA PHE A 59 15.19 -1.69 3.01
C PHE A 59 16.05 -1.80 1.73
N ALA A 60 15.44 -1.91 0.55
CA ALA A 60 16.15 -2.25 -0.69
C ALA A 60 16.48 -1.06 -1.60
N VAL A 61 15.89 0.12 -1.35
CA VAL A 61 16.07 1.29 -2.24
C VAL A 61 17.28 2.13 -1.84
N GLY A 62 17.51 2.35 -0.55
CA GLY A 62 18.61 3.17 -0.07
C GLY A 62 18.53 3.53 1.42
N TRP A 63 19.62 4.12 1.92
CA TRP A 63 19.68 4.64 3.30
C TRP A 63 18.72 5.80 3.52
N ALA A 64 18.48 6.60 2.47
CA ALA A 64 17.52 7.71 2.51
C ALA A 64 16.10 7.22 2.84
N GLU A 65 15.63 6.19 2.13
CA GLU A 65 14.31 5.59 2.33
C GLU A 65 14.21 4.89 3.68
N THR A 66 15.26 4.16 4.09
CA THR A 66 15.28 3.46 5.39
C THR A 66 15.14 4.46 6.55
N LEU A 67 15.95 5.52 6.55
CA LEU A 67 15.94 6.54 7.61
C LEU A 67 14.61 7.29 7.65
N ALA A 68 14.08 7.67 6.49
CA ALA A 68 12.79 8.34 6.43
C ALA A 68 11.63 7.45 6.90
N CYS A 69 11.64 6.15 6.57
CA CYS A 69 10.68 5.19 7.10
C CYS A 69 10.79 5.08 8.63
N ALA A 70 12.00 5.03 9.18
CA ALA A 70 12.22 4.99 10.63
C ALA A 70 11.69 6.26 11.33
N VAL A 71 12.00 7.44 10.79
CA VAL A 71 11.50 8.73 11.31
C VAL A 71 9.97 8.79 11.23
N THR A 72 9.39 8.34 10.11
CA THR A 72 7.93 8.26 9.93
C THR A 72 7.29 7.34 10.94
N ALA A 73 7.89 6.18 11.21
CA ALA A 73 7.40 5.21 12.20
C ALA A 73 7.40 5.80 13.62
N ILE A 74 8.43 6.56 13.97
CA ILE A 74 8.51 7.27 15.27
C ILE A 74 7.44 8.37 15.33
N ALA A 75 7.31 9.17 14.26
CA ALA A 75 6.34 10.25 14.17
C ALA A 75 4.90 9.74 14.28
N ALA A 76 4.56 8.65 13.59
CA ALA A 76 3.24 8.05 13.57
C ALA A 76 2.75 7.57 14.96
N ARG A 77 3.66 7.34 15.93
CA ARG A 77 3.27 6.97 17.30
C ARG A 77 2.70 8.12 18.13
N ARG A 78 2.97 9.38 17.76
CA ARG A 78 2.55 10.56 18.55
C ARG A 78 1.83 11.63 17.76
N LEU A 79 1.96 11.65 16.43
CA LEU A 79 1.42 12.69 15.56
C LEU A 79 0.20 12.17 14.76
N PRO A 80 -0.72 13.06 14.33
CA PRO A 80 -1.80 12.68 13.43
C PRO A 80 -1.24 12.20 12.07
N MET A 81 -1.97 11.32 11.39
CA MET A 81 -1.56 10.69 10.11
C MET A 81 -1.02 11.69 9.08
N LEU A 82 -1.67 12.86 8.97
CA LEU A 82 -1.27 13.90 8.03
C LEU A 82 0.11 14.47 8.38
N ALA A 83 0.39 14.70 9.66
CA ALA A 83 1.68 15.21 10.12
C ALA A 83 2.79 14.15 9.97
N SER A 84 2.52 12.87 10.26
CA SER A 84 3.52 11.81 10.06
C SER A 84 3.88 11.64 8.58
N VAL A 85 2.91 11.78 7.67
CA VAL A 85 3.16 11.77 6.22
C VAL A 85 4.06 12.95 5.80
N VAL A 86 3.75 14.16 6.25
CA VAL A 86 4.57 15.34 5.92
C VAL A 86 6.01 15.16 6.42
N VAL A 87 6.20 14.68 7.65
CA VAL A 87 7.53 14.41 8.22
C VAL A 87 8.27 13.35 7.39
N GLY A 88 7.61 12.26 7.01
CA GLY A 88 8.23 11.23 6.17
C GLY A 88 8.67 11.73 4.80
N VAL A 89 7.76 12.39 4.08
CA VAL A 89 8.03 12.93 2.74
C VAL A 89 9.14 13.97 2.76
N THR A 90 9.11 14.89 3.71
CA THR A 90 10.16 15.91 3.87
C THR A 90 11.51 15.28 4.22
N THR A 91 11.53 14.23 5.04
CA THR A 91 12.76 13.51 5.38
C THR A 91 13.38 12.83 4.16
N VAL A 92 12.61 12.08 3.36
CA VAL A 92 13.13 11.46 2.11
C VAL A 92 13.65 12.53 1.16
N ALA A 93 12.87 13.61 0.96
CA ALA A 93 13.22 14.67 0.04
C ALA A 93 14.54 15.36 0.42
N LEU A 94 14.74 15.64 1.72
CA LEU A 94 15.98 16.23 2.23
C LEU A 94 17.16 15.27 2.10
N LEU A 95 16.98 13.99 2.43
CA LEU A 95 18.06 13.00 2.33
C LEU A 95 18.51 12.83 0.86
N ARG A 96 17.56 12.74 -0.07
CA ARG A 96 17.87 12.74 -1.51
C ARG A 96 18.53 14.01 -2.00
N ALA A 97 18.13 15.18 -1.47
CA ALA A 97 18.73 16.46 -1.82
C ALA A 97 20.21 16.58 -1.37
N VAL A 98 20.60 15.87 -0.31
CA VAL A 98 21.98 15.84 0.21
C VAL A 98 22.83 14.77 -0.48
N GLY A 99 22.25 13.96 -1.37
CA GLY A 99 22.96 12.96 -2.17
C GLY A 99 23.03 11.56 -1.55
N LEU A 100 22.17 11.26 -0.58
CA LEU A 100 21.87 9.91 -0.09
C LEU A 100 20.70 9.29 -0.84
#